data_AF-A0A925Z9T4-F1
#
_entry.id   AF-A0A925Z9T4-F1
#
_cell.length_a   1.000
_cell.length_b   1.000
_cell.length_c   1.000
_cell.angle_alpha   90.00
_cell.angle_beta   90.00
_cell.angle_gamma   90.00
#
_symmetry.space_group_name_H-M   'P 1'
#
loop_
_entity.id
_entity.type
_entity.pdbx_description
1 polymer ?
#
loop_
_entity_poly.entity_id
_entity_poly.type
_entity_poly.pdbx_seq_one_letter_code
_entity_poly.pdbx_strand_id
1 'polypeptide(L)'
;MTAQRPMPPRPARLRTASATARRLSHALVLPLLAAACGGDGGDDPDAYTVTRNAHGVPHVQAASVEGAARGLGVSLAEDQFCLIQEI
;
A
#
# COMPACT_ATOMS: atom_id res chain seq x y z
N MET A 1 -7.14 7.33 17.11
CA MET A 1 -7.02 7.61 15.67
C MET A 1 -6.19 6.50 15.05
N THR A 2 -6.82 5.61 14.29
CA THR A 2 -6.21 4.41 13.70
C THR A 2 -5.74 4.76 12.30
N ALA A 3 -4.44 4.79 12.04
CA ALA A 3 -3.91 5.12 10.72
C ALA A 3 -3.55 3.85 9.97
N GLN A 4 -4.49 3.29 9.22
CA GLN A 4 -4.17 2.35 8.14
C GLN A 4 -3.62 3.19 6.98
N ARG A 5 -2.31 3.15 6.75
CA ARG A 5 -1.72 3.77 5.56
C ARG A 5 -1.70 2.77 4.41
N PRO A 6 -2.42 3.02 3.30
CA PRO A 6 -2.28 2.23 2.10
C PRO A 6 -0.87 2.44 1.51
N MET A 7 -0.22 1.33 1.12
CA MET A 7 1.11 1.33 0.51
C MET A 7 1.06 2.07 -0.85
N PRO A 8 1.98 3.00 -1.14
CA PRO A 8 2.01 3.66 -2.44
C PRO A 8 2.53 2.70 -3.53
N PRO A 9 1.94 2.71 -4.74
CA PRO A 9 2.44 1.91 -5.85
C PRO A 9 3.79 2.42 -6.35
N ARG A 10 4.67 1.49 -6.77
CA ARG A 10 5.98 1.79 -7.39
C ARG A 10 5.81 2.73 -8.61
N PRO A 11 6.65 3.76 -8.78
CA PRO A 11 6.58 4.63 -9.96
C PRO A 11 7.05 3.87 -11.20
N ALA A 12 6.12 3.63 -12.12
CA ALA A 12 6.45 3.19 -13.46
C ALA A 12 7.20 4.31 -14.19
N ARG A 13 8.37 3.98 -14.75
CA ARG A 13 9.21 4.88 -15.53
C ARG A 13 8.41 5.51 -16.67
N LEU A 14 8.49 6.84 -16.79
CA LEU A 14 7.97 7.61 -17.91
C LEU A 14 8.51 7.05 -19.23
N ARG A 15 7.60 6.72 -20.15
CA ARG A 15 7.89 6.70 -21.60
C ARG A 15 7.05 7.76 -22.28
N THR A 16 7.77 8.56 -23.05
CA THR A 16 7.43 9.77 -23.76
C THR A 16 6.33 9.60 -24.82
N ALA A 17 5.44 10.60 -24.85
CA ALA A 17 4.85 11.29 -26.01
C ALA A 17 4.59 10.51 -27.32
N SER A 18 3.36 10.58 -27.82
CA SER A 18 3.06 11.38 -29.01
C SER A 18 1.55 11.45 -29.31
N ALA A 19 1.08 12.68 -29.41
CA ALA A 19 0.23 13.26 -30.46
C ALA A 19 -1.05 12.57 -30.97
N THR A 20 -1.97 13.47 -31.31
CA THR A 20 -3.03 13.39 -32.33
C THR A 20 -4.36 12.74 -31.97
N ALA A 21 -5.20 13.58 -31.38
CA ALA A 21 -6.57 13.88 -31.81
C ALA A 21 -7.16 13.00 -32.93
N ARG A 22 -8.22 12.25 -32.59
CA ARG A 22 -9.26 11.88 -33.56
C ARG A 22 -10.62 11.75 -32.88
N ARG A 23 -11.36 12.86 -33.01
CA ARG A 23 -12.81 13.02 -33.24
C ARG A 23 -13.74 11.81 -33.00
N LEU A 24 -14.75 12.13 -32.19
CA LEU A 24 -16.19 11.93 -32.42
C LEU A 24 -16.78 10.50 -32.34
N SER A 25 -17.79 10.44 -31.46
CA SER A 25 -19.04 9.69 -31.61
C SER A 25 -18.91 8.19 -31.63
N HIS A 26 -19.06 7.53 -30.48
CA HIS A 26 -19.84 6.29 -30.31
C HIS A 26 -20.26 6.22 -28.83
N ALA A 27 -21.48 6.70 -28.58
CA ALA A 27 -22.19 6.50 -27.32
C ALA A 27 -22.69 5.05 -27.24
N LEU A 28 -22.74 4.54 -26.01
CA LEU A 28 -23.32 3.26 -25.58
C LEU A 28 -22.65 1.99 -26.14
N VAL A 29 -21.87 1.34 -25.29
CA VAL A 29 -21.89 -0.10 -24.92
C VAL A 29 -20.55 -0.39 -24.23
N LEU A 30 -20.61 -1.10 -23.10
CA LEU A 30 -19.51 -1.54 -22.20
C LEU A 30 -19.25 -0.69 -20.93
N PRO A 31 -20.14 -0.73 -19.92
CA PRO A 31 -19.74 -0.55 -18.52
C PRO A 31 -19.77 -1.87 -17.73
N LEU A 32 -19.60 -3.04 -18.36
CA LEU A 32 -19.64 -4.36 -17.69
C LEU A 32 -18.28 -4.96 -17.32
N LEU A 33 -17.16 -4.30 -17.63
CA LEU A 33 -15.82 -4.78 -17.27
C LEU A 33 -15.25 -4.18 -15.97
N ALA A 34 -16.00 -3.31 -15.28
CA ALA A 34 -15.57 -2.75 -14.00
C ALA A 34 -15.81 -3.68 -12.78
N ALA A 35 -16.41 -4.86 -12.99
CA ALA A 35 -16.75 -5.78 -11.90
C ALA A 35 -15.60 -6.74 -11.49
N ALA A 36 -14.42 -6.65 -12.11
CA ALA A 36 -13.27 -7.50 -11.80
C ALA A 36 -12.20 -6.82 -10.91
N CYS A 37 -12.56 -5.74 -10.20
CA CYS A 37 -11.77 -5.19 -9.11
C CYS A 37 -12.14 -5.83 -7.76
N GLY A 38 -12.66 -7.07 -7.78
CA GLY A 38 -12.68 -7.94 -6.62
C GLY A 38 -11.35 -8.65 -6.56
N GLY A 39 -10.32 -8.00 -6.00
CA GLY A 39 -9.11 -8.69 -5.61
C GLY A 39 -9.53 -9.88 -4.75
N ASP A 40 -9.07 -11.06 -5.13
CA ASP A 40 -9.23 -12.28 -4.35
C ASP A 40 -8.68 -11.98 -2.96
N GLY A 41 -9.60 -11.66 -2.05
CA GLY A 41 -9.33 -11.18 -0.69
C GLY A 41 -8.93 -12.35 0.18
N GLY A 42 -7.89 -13.08 -0.24
CA GLY A 42 -7.17 -13.92 0.69
C GLY A 42 -6.66 -13.00 1.79
N ASP A 43 -7.17 -13.20 3.00
CA ASP A 43 -6.62 -12.57 4.19
C ASP A 43 -5.10 -12.79 4.15
N ASP A 44 -4.33 -11.71 4.02
CA ASP A 44 -2.87 -11.79 4.11
C ASP A 44 -2.55 -12.36 5.49
N PRO A 45 -2.00 -13.58 5.59
CA PRO A 45 -1.76 -14.23 6.87
C PRO A 45 -0.76 -13.45 7.73
N ASP A 46 0.02 -12.56 7.09
CA ASP A 46 1.01 -11.71 7.73
C ASP A 46 0.56 -10.24 7.81
N ALA A 47 -0.75 -10.00 7.67
CA ALA A 47 -1.34 -8.69 7.92
C ALA A 47 -1.04 -8.23 9.35
N TYR A 48 -0.69 -6.95 9.47
CA TYR A 48 -0.42 -6.31 10.75
C TYR A 48 -1.01 -4.89 10.80
N THR A 49 -1.30 -4.42 12.00
CA THR A 49 -1.67 -3.04 12.29
C THR A 49 -0.71 -2.45 13.30
N VAL A 50 -0.24 -1.23 13.05
CA VAL A 50 0.59 -0.47 13.98
C VAL A 50 -0.23 0.70 14.53
N THR A 51 -0.31 0.78 15.85
CA THR A 51 -0.85 1.95 16.55
C THR A 51 0.25 2.55 17.43
N ARG A 52 0.27 3.86 17.59
CA ARG A 52 1.27 4.55 18.41
C ARG A 52 0.58 5.27 19.56
N ASN A 53 1.19 5.22 20.73
CA ASN A 53 0.73 5.99 21.89
C ASN A 53 1.21 7.46 21.82
N ALA A 54 0.88 8.26 22.84
CA ALA A 54 1.24 9.68 22.90
C ALA A 54 2.75 9.96 22.90
N HIS A 55 3.58 8.95 23.23
CA HIS A 55 5.04 9.03 23.25
C HIS A 55 5.68 8.44 21.98
N GLY A 56 4.86 8.06 20.98
CA GLY A 56 5.34 7.49 19.72
C GLY A 56 5.68 6.00 19.78
N VAL A 57 5.52 5.33 20.93
CA VAL A 57 5.84 3.90 21.07
C VAL A 57 4.89 3.07 20.21
N PRO A 58 5.40 2.22 19.29
CA PRO A 58 4.57 1.38 18.43
C PRO A 58 4.03 0.16 19.18
N HIS A 59 2.74 -0.10 19.00
CA HIS A 59 2.03 -1.30 19.41
C HIS A 59 1.56 -2.02 18.15
N VAL A 60 2.12 -3.20 17.90
CA VAL A 60 1.86 -4.01 16.72
C VAL A 60 0.85 -5.10 17.06
N GLN A 61 -0.20 -5.21 16.25
CA GLN A 61 -1.18 -6.28 16.34
C GLN A 61 -1.20 -7.05 15.02
N ALA A 62 -1.03 -8.37 15.10
CA ALA A 62 -0.99 -9.28 13.96
C ALA A 62 -1.53 -10.66 14.37
N ALA A 63 -1.98 -11.45 13.40
CA ALA A 63 -2.45 -12.82 13.63
C ALA A 63 -1.31 -13.86 13.63
N SER A 64 -0.17 -13.53 13.04
CA SER A 64 1.03 -14.38 12.96
C SER A 64 2.25 -13.71 13.61
N VAL A 65 3.26 -14.53 13.93
CA VAL A 65 4.55 -14.04 14.43
C VAL A 65 5.27 -13.24 13.33
N GLU A 66 5.17 -13.69 12.09
CA GLU A 66 5.72 -13.06 10.90
C GLU A 66 5.13 -11.67 10.67
N GLY A 67 3.80 -11.53 10.77
CA GLY A 67 3.13 -10.23 10.69
C GLY A 67 3.56 -9.28 11.82
N ALA A 68 3.71 -9.80 13.04
CA ALA A 68 4.19 -9.01 14.18
C ALA A 68 5.64 -8.53 13.97
N ALA A 69 6.53 -9.43 13.53
CA ALA A 69 7.93 -9.08 13.22
C ALA A 69 8.02 -8.05 12.08
N ARG A 70 7.18 -8.20 11.06
CA ARG A 70 7.10 -7.24 9.94
C ARG A 70 6.64 -5.86 10.41
N GLY A 71 5.59 -5.80 11.22
CA GLY A 71 5.11 -4.52 11.79
C GLY A 71 6.12 -3.86 12.71
N LEU A 72 6.87 -4.64 13.50
CA LEU A 72 7.97 -4.13 14.32
C LEU A 72 9.11 -3.59 13.46
N GLY A 73 9.54 -4.35 12.44
CA GLY A 73 10.60 -3.94 11.53
C GLY A 73 10.27 -2.64 10.79
N VAL A 74 9.03 -2.48 10.33
CA VAL A 74 8.57 -1.22 9.72
C VAL A 74 8.58 -0.08 10.73
N SER A 75 8.06 -0.29 11.93
CA SER A 75 8.04 0.76 12.96
C SER A 75 9.46 1.21 13.34
N LEU A 76 10.39 0.26 13.46
CA LEU A 76 11.80 0.54 13.75
C LEU A 76 12.47 1.31 12.60
N ALA A 77 12.22 0.90 11.35
CA ALA A 77 12.73 1.58 10.18
C ALA A 77 12.16 3.01 10.07
N GLU A 78 10.89 3.24 10.39
CA GLU A 78 10.32 4.60 10.42
C GLU A 78 11.01 5.50 11.46
N ASP A 79 11.33 4.96 12.64
CA ASP A 79 11.82 5.75 13.77
C ASP A 79 13.34 5.97 13.71
N GLN A 80 14.08 4.98 13.19
CA GLN A 80 15.54 4.92 13.30
C GLN A 80 16.24 4.62 11.97
N PHE A 81 15.59 4.88 10.83
CA PHE A 81 16.14 4.59 9.49
C PHE A 81 17.62 4.95 9.35
N CYS A 82 17.99 6.18 9.73
CA CYS A 82 19.34 6.69 9.58
C CYS A 82 20.34 5.97 10.49
N LEU A 83 19.92 5.53 11.67
CA LEU A 83 20.79 4.83 12.62
C LEU A 83 20.99 3.36 12.23
N ILE A 84 19.95 2.74 11.66
CA ILE A 84 19.99 1.32 11.24
C ILE A 84 20.85 1.12 10.00
N GLN A 85 20.86 2.09 9.08
CA GLN A 85 21.65 2.00 7.84
C GLN A 85 23.16 2.16 8.04
N GLU A 86 23.62 2.53 9.24
CA GLU A 86 25.04 2.68 9.56
C GLU A 86 25.68 1.40 10.13
N ILE A 87 24.91 0.31 10.24
CA ILE A 87 25.36 -1.02 10.68
C ILE A 87 25.75 -1.86 9.45
#